data_AF-A0A091I8A7-F1
#
_entry.id   AF-A0A091I8A7-F1
#
_cell.length_a   1.000
_cell.length_b   1.000
_cell.length_c   1.000
_cell.angle_alpha   90.00
_cell.angle_beta   90.00
_cell.angle_gamma   90.00
#
_symmetry.space_group_name_H-M   'P 1'
#
loop_
_entity.id
_entity.type
_entity.pdbx_description
1 polymer ?
#
loop_
_entity_poly.entity_id
_entity_poly.type
_entity_poly.pdbx_seq_one_letter_code
_entity_poly.pdbx_strand_id
1 'polypeptide(L)'
;MQAVRADGQEMTVQEVLDWLQRTYGWTVSVLLCGYTMLYNSEDDEETQAQLLSQKLSETLGHTGEPLRQALELSYVCEEEDAEAEETGPPLICYLP
;
A
#
# COMPACT_ATOMS: atom_id res chain seq x y z
N MET A 1 -3.18 -8.05 8.30
CA MET A 1 -3.52 -8.71 7.02
C MET A 1 -2.29 -9.45 6.53
N GLN A 2 -2.45 -10.63 5.93
CA GLN A 2 -1.30 -11.33 5.33
C GLN A 2 -1.17 -10.81 3.90
N ALA A 3 -0.03 -10.19 3.58
CA ALA A 3 0.22 -9.60 2.26
C ALA A 3 0.64 -10.67 1.25
N VAL A 4 -0.14 -11.74 1.22
CA VAL A 4 0.12 -12.96 0.47
C VAL A 4 -1.12 -13.27 -0.35
N ARG A 5 -0.92 -13.44 -1.65
CA ARG A 5 -1.95 -13.89 -2.59
C ARG A 5 -2.39 -15.31 -2.24
N ALA A 6 -3.52 -15.74 -2.78
CA ALA A 6 -4.02 -17.11 -2.62
C ALA A 6 -3.02 -18.20 -3.04
N ASP A 7 -2.07 -17.87 -3.93
CA ASP A 7 -1.00 -18.73 -4.41
C ASP A 7 0.24 -18.78 -3.49
N GLY A 8 0.24 -18.06 -2.36
CA GLY A 8 1.39 -17.99 -1.44
C GLY A 8 2.47 -16.98 -1.84
N GLN A 9 2.31 -16.30 -2.98
CA GLN A 9 3.20 -15.23 -3.41
C GLN A 9 2.87 -13.89 -2.73
N GLU A 10 3.88 -13.05 -2.55
CA GLU A 10 3.68 -11.69 -2.05
C GLU A 10 2.72 -10.87 -2.95
N MET A 11 1.88 -10.06 -2.31
CA MET A 11 1.02 -9.09 -3.00
C MET A 11 1.81 -7.92 -3.58
N THR A 12 1.29 -7.36 -4.66
CA THR A 12 1.79 -6.09 -5.23
C THR A 12 1.06 -4.91 -4.61
N VAL A 13 1.59 -3.70 -4.82
CA VAL A 13 0.95 -2.46 -4.36
C VAL A 13 -0.50 -2.37 -4.84
N GLN A 14 -0.76 -2.67 -6.13
CA GLN A 14 -2.10 -2.68 -6.69
C GLN A 14 -3.07 -3.61 -5.95
N GLU A 15 -2.62 -4.81 -5.59
CA GLU A 15 -3.46 -5.82 -4.93
C GLU A 15 -3.81 -5.40 -3.50
N VAL A 16 -2.93 -4.64 -2.84
CA VAL A 16 -3.23 -4.05 -1.53
C VAL A 16 -4.28 -2.95 -1.64
N LEU A 17 -4.19 -2.09 -2.66
CA LEU A 17 -5.19 -1.05 -2.92
C LEU A 17 -6.55 -1.65 -3.26
N ASP A 18 -6.60 -2.67 -4.13
CA ASP A 18 -7.84 -3.39 -4.47
C ASP A 18 -8.42 -4.10 -3.23
N TRP A 19 -7.57 -4.69 -2.38
CA TRP A 19 -8.03 -5.28 -1.12
C TRP A 19 -8.64 -4.24 -0.18
N LEU A 20 -8.03 -3.05 -0.06
CA LEU A 20 -8.55 -1.94 0.74
C LEU A 20 -9.91 -1.47 0.24
N GLN A 21 -10.04 -1.28 -1.08
CA GLN A 21 -11.28 -0.89 -1.72
C GLN A 21 -12.37 -1.96 -1.56
N ARG A 22 -12.04 -3.26 -1.73
CA ARG A 22 -13.02 -4.34 -1.57
C ARG A 22 -13.45 -4.56 -0.13
N THR A 23 -12.53 -4.38 0.82
CA THR A 23 -12.78 -4.67 2.25
C THR A 23 -13.51 -3.52 2.92
N TYR A 24 -13.11 -2.28 2.64
CA TYR A 24 -13.61 -1.10 3.34
C TYR A 24 -14.38 -0.13 2.44
N GLY A 25 -14.40 -0.34 1.12
CA GLY A 25 -15.02 0.59 0.18
C GLY A 25 -14.19 1.86 -0.05
N TRP A 26 -12.96 1.94 0.47
CA TRP A 26 -12.15 3.15 0.42
C TRP A 26 -11.28 3.20 -0.83
N THR A 27 -11.32 4.34 -1.52
CA THR A 27 -10.35 4.64 -2.58
C THR A 27 -9.16 5.35 -1.95
N VAL A 28 -7.98 4.75 -2.09
CA VAL A 28 -6.74 5.24 -1.48
C VAL A 28 -6.00 6.13 -2.47
N SER A 29 -5.78 7.39 -2.11
CA SER A 29 -4.98 8.34 -2.89
C SER A 29 -3.49 8.13 -2.65
N VAL A 30 -3.08 7.91 -1.40
CA VAL A 30 -1.67 7.79 -1.02
C VAL A 30 -1.47 6.55 -0.17
N LEU A 31 -0.45 5.75 -0.49
CA LEU A 31 -0.01 4.59 0.29
C LEU A 31 1.48 4.70 0.61
N LEU A 32 1.83 4.51 1.88
CA LEU A 32 3.16 4.65 2.45
C LEU A 32 3.50 3.42 3.27
N CYS A 33 4.77 3.07 3.34
CA CYS A 33 5.32 2.11 4.29
C CYS A 33 6.46 2.78 5.06
N GLY A 34 6.22 3.15 6.31
CA GLY A 34 7.14 4.01 7.06
C GLY A 34 7.36 5.36 6.37
N TYR A 35 8.56 5.58 5.83
CA TYR A 35 8.92 6.79 5.06
C TYR A 35 8.93 6.59 3.55
N THR A 36 8.67 5.36 3.07
CA THR A 36 8.71 5.02 1.65
C THR A 36 7.31 5.17 1.04
N MET A 37 7.22 5.93 -0.05
CA MET A 37 6.00 6.07 -0.83
C MET A 37 5.82 4.83 -1.72
N LEU A 38 4.69 4.15 -1.55
CA LEU A 38 4.32 2.97 -2.34
C LEU A 38 3.38 3.33 -3.49
N TYR A 39 2.51 4.32 -3.30
CA TYR A 39 1.59 4.80 -4.30
C TYR A 39 1.17 6.24 -4.00
N ASN A 40 1.00 7.04 -5.05
CA ASN A 40 0.32 8.32 -5.01
C ASN A 40 -0.51 8.47 -6.28
N SER A 41 -1.80 8.78 -6.14
CA SER A 41 -2.73 9.01 -7.24
C SER A 41 -2.41 10.30 -8.02
N GLU A 42 -1.60 11.19 -7.46
CA GLU A 42 -1.14 12.42 -8.12
C GLU A 42 0.12 12.21 -8.98
N ASP A 43 0.79 11.05 -8.91
CA ASP A 43 1.94 10.75 -9.78
C ASP A 43 1.50 10.59 -11.25
N ASP A 44 2.42 10.76 -12.19
CA ASP A 44 2.14 10.48 -13.61
C ASP A 44 1.79 9.00 -13.84
N GLU A 45 0.98 8.70 -14.87
CA GLU A 45 0.47 7.36 -15.17
C GLU A 45 1.59 6.30 -15.32
N GLU A 46 2.74 6.66 -15.88
CA GLU A 46 3.89 5.75 -16.03
C GLU A 46 4.49 5.38 -14.66
N THR A 47 4.66 6.38 -13.79
CA THR A 47 5.16 6.19 -12.42
C THR A 47 4.17 5.38 -11.59
N GLN A 48 2.88 5.67 -11.70
CA GLN A 48 1.84 4.87 -11.04
C GLN A 48 1.87 3.42 -11.51
N ALA A 49 1.89 3.17 -12.82
CA ALA A 49 1.91 1.82 -13.37
C ALA A 49 3.14 1.02 -12.92
N GLN A 50 4.29 1.68 -12.84
CA GLN A 50 5.52 1.08 -12.31
C GLN A 50 5.33 0.70 -10.83
N LEU A 51 4.91 1.64 -9.98
CA LEU A 51 4.71 1.42 -8.54
C LEU A 51 3.66 0.34 -8.25
N LEU A 52 2.53 0.36 -8.95
CA LEU A 52 1.42 -0.58 -8.82
C LEU A 52 1.83 -2.03 -9.11
N SER A 53 2.76 -2.21 -10.05
CA SER A 53 3.27 -3.52 -10.46
C SER A 53 4.33 -4.09 -9.52
N GLN A 54 4.92 -3.26 -8.66
CA GLN A 54 5.96 -3.69 -7.73
C GLN A 54 5.38 -4.48 -6.56
N LYS A 55 6.18 -5.45 -6.11
CA LYS A 55 5.98 -6.15 -4.84
C LYS A 55 6.32 -5.23 -3.68
N LEU A 56 5.61 -5.36 -2.56
CA LEU A 56 5.83 -4.55 -1.35
C LEU A 56 7.30 -4.61 -0.87
N SER A 57 7.92 -5.79 -0.94
CA SER A 57 9.32 -6.01 -0.58
C SER A 57 10.30 -5.36 -1.56
N GLU A 58 9.97 -5.31 -2.85
CA GLU A 58 10.82 -4.68 -3.87
C GLU A 58 10.83 -3.17 -3.70
N THR A 59 9.68 -2.55 -3.39
CA THR A 59 9.59 -1.10 -3.13
C THR A 59 10.40 -0.69 -1.89
N LEU A 60 10.54 -1.60 -0.93
CA LEU A 60 11.33 -1.40 0.31
C LEU A 60 12.81 -1.76 0.16
N GLY A 61 13.16 -2.66 -0.76
CA GLY A 61 14.55 -3.07 -0.98
C GLY A 61 15.48 -1.92 -1.37
N HIS A 62 14.93 -0.79 -1.83
CA HIS A 62 15.69 0.40 -2.19
C HIS A 62 16.14 1.26 -1.00
N THR A 63 15.55 1.10 0.20
CA THR A 63 15.93 1.90 1.38
C THR A 63 17.08 1.31 2.20
N GLY A 64 17.58 0.11 1.85
CA GLY A 64 18.71 -0.52 2.53
C GLY A 64 18.40 -1.04 3.94
N GLU A 65 17.14 -1.01 4.36
CA GLU A 65 16.69 -1.59 5.62
C GLU A 65 16.46 -3.10 5.48
N PRO A 66 16.76 -3.91 6.51
CA PRO A 66 16.48 -5.34 6.47
C PRO A 66 14.98 -5.56 6.31
N LEU A 67 14.61 -6.42 5.35
CA LEU A 67 13.22 -6.73 5.04
C LEU A 67 12.50 -7.20 6.30
N ARG A 68 11.59 -6.37 6.83
CA ARG A 68 10.81 -6.73 8.01
C ARG A 68 9.71 -7.69 7.58
N GLN A 69 9.53 -8.78 8.33
CA GLN A 69 8.43 -9.74 8.10
C GLN A 69 7.05 -9.10 8.30
N ALA A 70 6.98 -7.96 8.99
CA ALA A 70 5.77 -7.15 9.13
C ALA A 70 6.06 -5.73 8.64
N LEU A 71 5.23 -5.27 7.71
CA LEU A 71 5.23 -3.93 7.14
C LEU A 71 4.05 -3.16 7.73
N GLU A 72 4.31 -1.93 8.17
CA GLU A 72 3.27 -1.01 8.61
C GLU A 72 2.96 -0.07 7.46
N LEU A 73 1.76 -0.22 6.89
CA LEU A 73 1.29 0.61 5.79
C LEU A 73 0.36 1.72 6.31
N SER A 74 0.70 2.95 5.96
CA SER A 74 -0.14 4.13 6.21
C SER A 74 -0.79 4.55 4.91
N TYR A 75 -2.05 4.97 4.95
CA TYR A 75 -2.80 5.35 3.77
C TYR A 75 -3.63 6.61 4.00
N VAL A 76 -3.88 7.32 2.90
CA VAL A 76 -4.80 8.46 2.82
C VAL A 76 -5.86 8.11 1.78
N CYS A 77 -7.12 8.25 2.15
CA CYS A 77 -8.24 7.99 1.26
C CYS A 77 -8.68 9.27 0.54
N GLU A 78 -9.24 9.12 -0.66
CA GLU A 78 -9.98 10.20 -1.31
C GLU A 78 -11.18 10.53 -0.41
N GLU A 79 -11.23 11.76 0.12
CA GLU A 79 -12.31 12.24 0.98
C GLU A 79 -13.66 12.10 0.25
N GLU A 80 -14.53 11.18 0.68
CA GLU A 80 -15.95 11.21 0.28
C GLU A 80 -16.82 11.96 1.31
N ASP A 81 -16.34 12.19 2.54
CA ASP A 81 -17.05 12.97 3.56
C ASP A 81 -16.08 13.83 4.40
N ALA A 82 -16.07 15.12 4.09
CA ALA A 82 -15.20 16.15 4.65
C ALA A 82 -15.56 16.51 6.09
N GLU A 83 -15.29 15.65 7.07
CA GLU A 83 -15.20 16.05 8.51
C GLU A 83 -14.09 15.32 9.29
N ALA A 84 -13.34 14.43 8.65
CA ALA A 84 -12.31 13.64 9.30
C ALA A 84 -11.08 13.56 8.38
N GLU A 85 -10.08 14.41 8.63
CA GLU A 85 -8.68 14.16 8.22
C GLU A 85 -8.11 12.93 8.97
N GLU A 86 -8.89 11.87 9.09
CA GLU A 86 -8.55 10.64 9.79
C GLU A 86 -7.83 9.76 8.79
N THR A 87 -6.51 9.93 8.74
CA THR A 87 -5.62 8.82 8.36
C THR A 87 -6.08 7.58 9.11
N GLY A 88 -6.61 6.61 8.37
CA GLY A 88 -7.16 5.39 8.96
C GLY A 88 -6.08 4.65 9.77
N PRO A 89 -6.47 3.71 10.65
CA PRO A 89 -5.50 2.97 11.44
C PRO A 89 -4.52 2.25 10.52
N PRO A 90 -3.21 2.24 10.84
CA PRO A 90 -2.20 1.67 9.97
C PRO A 90 -2.43 0.16 9.76
N LEU A 91 -2.20 -0.30 8.54
CA LEU A 91 -2.36 -1.69 8.16
C LEU A 91 -1.06 -2.45 8.38
N ILE A 92 -1.12 -3.48 9.22
CA ILE A 92 0.02 -4.38 9.37
C ILE A 92 -0.07 -5.51 8.34
N CYS A 93 0.88 -5.50 7.41
CA CYS A 93 1.03 -6.45 6.32
C CYS A 93 2.17 -7.41 6.62
N TYR A 94 1.86 -8.70 6.79
CA TYR A 94 2.88 -9.73 7.00
C TYR A 94 3.33 -10.30 5.65
N LEU A 95 4.64 -10.21 5.38
CA LEU A 95 5.28 -10.81 4.23
C LEU A 95 5.37 -12.35 4.40
N PRO A 96 5.38 -13.13 3.29
CA PRO A 96 5.50 -14.58 3.35
C PRO A 96 6.84 -15.07 3.93
#